data_AF-A0AA94F085-F1
#
_entry.id   AF-A0AA94F085-F1
#
_cell.length_a   1.000
_cell.length_b   1.000
_cell.length_c   1.000
_cell.angle_alpha   90.00
_cell.angle_beta   90.00
_cell.angle_gamma   90.00
#
_symmetry.space_group_name_H-M   'P 1'
#
loop_
_entity.id
_entity.type
_entity.pdbx_description
1 polymer ?
#
loop_
_entity_poly.entity_id
_entity_poly.type
_entity_poly.pdbx_seq_one_letter_code
_entity_poly.pdbx_strand_id
1 'polypeptide(L)'
;MGKHLIISSTGFPGTNKTWRFVQESFKEPLGALAVFCGDKVIVSGMEVTTVSSVDMIANGFITYNGEIIPFLGGNLDSIVSIYETVDNVAYNVDTNSDGNLDVLPGYRTRYAQCGSGGNIGSFPFSDLSRLKTAKDLSAFTLPANLVIDANYVHTDNNFTLSLLNKLNGIETGAEVNVQADWNVANPTSDAFIKNKPTRLLNYLYKGVAILGDFPSALTETTYINFPDVGTSNYMVLGTIHSFRPYGDAAQDLLSWFTAGHEPTRFRLAAYEPFGGGQNIRFEYLIIPL
;
A
#
# COMPACT_ATOMS: atom_id res chain seq x y z
N MET A 1 9.64 -20.71 46.74
CA MET A 1 9.19 -20.72 48.13
C MET A 1 10.21 -19.99 48.97
N GLY A 2 9.84 -18.84 49.54
CA GLY A 2 10.74 -18.08 50.41
C GLY A 2 11.42 -18.89 51.51
N LYS A 3 10.80 -19.95 52.03
CA LYS A 3 11.39 -20.77 53.10
C LYS A 3 12.02 -22.04 52.55
N HIS A 4 13.30 -22.27 52.84
CA HIS A 4 13.97 -23.53 52.56
C HIS A 4 14.80 -24.02 53.74
N LEU A 5 14.77 -25.33 53.96
CA LEU A 5 15.57 -26.00 54.98
C LEU A 5 17.00 -26.13 54.47
N ILE A 6 17.99 -25.77 55.30
CA ILE A 6 19.38 -26.13 55.03
C ILE A 6 19.62 -27.49 55.67
N ILE A 7 20.05 -28.44 54.86
CA ILE A 7 20.38 -29.79 55.30
C ILE A 7 21.90 -29.90 55.17
N SER A 8 22.64 -29.70 56.27
CA SER A 8 24.11 -29.82 56.29
C SER A 8 24.53 -31.27 56.02
N SER A 9 25.63 -31.45 55.29
CA SER A 9 25.98 -32.71 54.60
C SER A 9 26.44 -33.86 55.50
N THR A 10 26.30 -33.78 56.82
CA THR A 10 26.72 -34.84 57.75
C THR A 10 25.79 -34.95 58.95
N GLY A 11 25.21 -36.14 59.17
CA GLY A 11 24.33 -36.45 60.31
C GLY A 11 22.83 -36.48 59.98
N PHE A 12 21.99 -37.07 60.83
CA PHE A 12 20.53 -37.02 60.70
C PHE A 12 20.01 -35.66 61.21
N PRO A 13 19.09 -34.96 60.53
CA PRO A 13 18.32 -35.32 59.32
C PRO A 13 19.00 -34.97 57.98
N GLY A 14 20.27 -34.58 57.98
CA GLY A 14 21.17 -34.37 56.82
C GLY A 14 21.04 -35.38 55.66
N THR A 15 20.94 -36.66 56.02
CA THR A 15 20.86 -37.81 55.10
C THR A 15 19.43 -38.31 54.86
N ASN A 16 18.42 -37.64 55.41
CA ASN A 16 17.04 -38.11 55.36
C ASN A 16 16.41 -37.80 54.00
N LYS A 17 16.41 -38.80 53.11
CA LYS A 17 15.76 -38.77 51.79
C LYS A 17 14.32 -38.29 51.86
N THR A 18 13.60 -38.53 52.95
CA THR A 18 12.20 -38.12 53.13
C THR A 18 12.05 -36.60 53.16
N TRP A 19 12.91 -35.87 53.86
CA TRP A 19 12.81 -34.41 53.95
C TRP A 19 13.19 -33.71 52.65
N ARG A 20 14.20 -34.24 51.94
CA ARG A 20 14.54 -33.79 50.59
C ARG A 20 13.42 -34.06 49.60
N PHE A 21 12.83 -35.25 49.64
CA PHE A 21 11.68 -35.62 48.81
C PHE A 21 10.48 -34.69 49.05
N VAL A 22 10.15 -34.40 50.31
CA VAL A 22 9.07 -33.45 50.65
C VAL A 22 9.39 -32.06 50.11
N GLN A 23 10.62 -31.58 50.30
CA GLN A 23 11.03 -30.26 49.79
C GLN A 23 10.99 -30.17 48.26
N GLU A 24 11.54 -31.15 47.55
CA GLU A 24 11.57 -31.22 46.08
C GLU A 24 10.15 -31.34 45.51
N SER A 25 9.27 -32.12 46.16
CA SER A 25 7.85 -32.30 45.77
C SER A 25 7.06 -31.00 45.71
N PHE A 26 7.47 -29.99 46.49
CA PHE A 26 6.84 -28.67 46.45
C PHE A 26 7.65 -27.63 45.66
N LYS A 27 8.98 -27.76 45.63
CA LYS A 27 9.87 -26.79 44.98
C LYS A 27 9.72 -26.82 43.46
N GLU A 28 9.74 -28.00 42.84
CA GLU A 28 9.71 -28.10 41.38
C GLU A 28 8.35 -27.71 40.80
N PRO A 29 7.20 -28.20 41.31
CA PRO A 29 5.91 -27.83 40.74
C PRO A 29 5.57 -26.35 40.94
N LEU A 30 5.88 -25.79 42.12
CA LEU A 30 5.65 -24.36 42.34
C LEU A 30 6.66 -23.48 41.61
N GLY A 31 7.88 -23.97 41.37
CA GLY A 31 8.84 -23.31 40.49
C GLY A 31 8.32 -23.24 39.05
N ALA A 32 7.74 -24.33 38.55
CA ALA A 32 7.09 -24.33 37.24
C ALA A 32 5.90 -23.35 37.17
N LEU A 33 5.10 -23.24 38.24
CA LEU A 33 4.05 -22.22 38.33
C LEU A 33 4.61 -20.79 38.39
N ALA A 34 5.73 -20.57 39.07
CA ALA A 34 6.39 -19.28 39.09
C ALA A 34 6.86 -18.87 37.69
N VAL A 35 7.45 -19.81 36.93
CA VAL A 35 7.85 -19.60 35.53
C VAL A 35 6.64 -19.33 34.64
N PHE A 36 5.52 -20.03 34.86
CA PHE A 36 4.27 -19.80 34.13
C PHE A 36 3.73 -18.37 34.34
N CYS A 37 3.78 -17.85 35.57
CA CYS A 37 3.35 -16.49 35.85
C CYS A 37 4.28 -15.42 35.28
N GLY A 38 5.55 -15.74 35.01
CA GLY A 38 6.59 -14.80 34.57
C GLY A 38 7.45 -14.28 35.73
N ASP A 39 8.54 -13.58 35.42
CA ASP A 39 9.42 -12.98 36.43
C ASP A 39 8.89 -11.61 36.90
N LYS A 40 9.10 -11.27 38.17
CA LYS A 40 8.64 -10.02 38.80
C LYS A 40 7.13 -9.78 38.63
N VAL A 41 6.32 -10.80 38.94
CA VAL A 41 4.87 -10.72 38.86
C VAL A 41 4.25 -10.80 40.24
N ILE A 42 3.31 -9.90 40.53
CA ILE A 42 2.47 -9.94 41.73
C ILE A 42 1.43 -11.04 41.54
N VAL A 43 1.58 -12.12 42.30
CA VAL A 43 0.69 -13.29 42.25
C VAL A 43 -0.57 -13.05 43.08
N SER A 44 -0.42 -12.43 44.26
CA SER A 44 -1.53 -12.14 45.18
C SER A 44 -1.15 -11.05 46.18
N GLY A 45 -2.15 -10.32 46.69
CA GLY A 45 -1.97 -9.24 47.67
C GLY A 45 -1.32 -8.01 47.07
N MET A 46 -0.42 -7.37 47.84
CA MET A 46 0.32 -6.16 47.45
C MET A 46 -0.58 -5.04 46.94
N GLU A 47 -1.73 -4.86 47.58
CA GLU A 47 -2.62 -3.73 47.31
C GLU A 47 -2.01 -2.47 47.94
N VAL A 48 -2.03 -1.38 47.17
CA VAL A 48 -1.53 -0.07 47.61
C VAL A 48 -2.70 0.71 48.18
N THR A 49 -2.56 1.14 49.42
CA THR A 49 -3.55 1.94 50.13
C THR A 49 -2.88 3.17 50.72
N THR A 50 -3.47 4.33 50.55
CA THR A 50 -2.99 5.56 51.18
C THR A 50 -3.57 5.64 52.59
N VAL A 51 -2.71 5.58 53.61
CA VAL A 51 -3.10 5.74 55.02
C VAL A 51 -2.39 6.97 55.56
N SER A 52 -3.15 7.96 56.01
CA SER A 52 -2.61 9.19 56.62
C SER A 52 -1.52 9.86 55.76
N SER A 53 -1.80 10.10 54.47
CA SER A 53 -0.90 10.74 53.49
C SER A 53 0.41 10.01 53.18
N VAL A 54 0.53 8.73 53.56
CA VAL A 54 1.63 7.84 53.16
C VAL A 54 1.04 6.66 52.39
N ASP A 55 1.59 6.38 51.21
CA ASP A 55 1.23 5.18 50.46
C ASP A 55 1.85 3.96 51.13
N MET A 56 1.00 3.03 51.53
CA MET A 56 1.40 1.76 52.13
C MET A 56 1.04 0.63 51.18
N ILE A 57 1.83 -0.44 51.21
CA ILE A 57 1.60 -1.65 50.44
C ILE A 57 1.36 -2.82 51.38
N ALA A 58 0.31 -3.60 51.10
CA ALA A 58 -0.02 -4.79 51.89
C ALA A 58 0.96 -5.95 51.64
N ASN A 59 0.96 -6.94 52.54
CA ASN A 59 1.66 -8.19 52.32
C ASN A 59 1.14 -8.91 51.06
N GLY A 60 1.96 -9.76 50.47
CA GLY A 60 1.55 -10.55 49.33
C GLY A 60 2.61 -11.55 48.88
N PHE A 61 2.54 -11.93 47.61
CA PHE A 61 3.47 -12.87 46.99
C PHE A 61 3.87 -12.38 45.61
N ILE A 62 5.17 -12.49 45.33
CA ILE A 62 5.73 -12.20 44.01
C ILE A 62 6.49 -13.39 43.47
N THR A 63 6.61 -13.44 42.15
CA THR A 63 7.61 -14.27 41.48
C THR A 63 8.92 -13.50 41.34
N TYR A 64 10.04 -14.17 41.61
CA TYR A 64 11.37 -13.65 41.38
C TYR A 64 12.31 -14.80 41.02
N ASN A 65 12.98 -14.71 39.87
CA ASN A 65 13.94 -15.69 39.38
C ASN A 65 13.42 -17.15 39.41
N GLY A 66 12.20 -17.36 38.90
CA GLY A 66 11.57 -18.68 38.86
C GLY A 66 11.07 -19.20 40.22
N GLU A 67 10.94 -18.32 41.21
CA GLU A 67 10.53 -18.69 42.56
C GLU A 67 9.40 -17.79 43.08
N ILE A 68 8.37 -18.37 43.70
CA ILE A 68 7.38 -17.60 44.47
C ILE A 68 7.94 -17.29 45.87
N ILE A 69 8.07 -16.01 46.19
CA ILE A 69 8.54 -15.52 47.49
C ILE A 69 7.51 -14.58 48.13
N PRO A 70 7.40 -14.57 49.48
CA PRO A 70 6.53 -13.64 50.17
C PRO A 70 7.06 -12.20 50.05
N PHE A 71 6.14 -11.27 49.93
CA PHE A 71 6.39 -9.84 49.99
C PHE A 71 5.87 -9.31 51.32
N LEU A 72 6.74 -8.66 52.09
CA LEU A 72 6.41 -7.97 53.33
C LEU A 72 6.01 -6.53 52.99
N GLY A 73 4.79 -6.18 53.40
CA GLY A 73 4.22 -4.86 53.26
C GLY A 73 4.88 -3.83 54.17
N GLY A 74 4.54 -2.57 53.92
CA GLY A 74 5.14 -1.43 54.61
C GLY A 74 4.92 -0.15 53.81
N ASN A 75 5.78 0.84 54.00
CA ASN A 75 5.76 2.07 53.21
C ASN A 75 6.11 1.72 51.74
N LEU A 76 5.34 2.28 50.80
CA LEU A 76 5.64 2.15 49.39
C LEU A 76 6.95 2.88 49.06
N ASP A 77 7.82 2.21 48.33
CA ASP A 77 9.06 2.79 47.81
C ASP A 77 9.18 2.43 46.32
N SER A 78 9.95 3.23 45.60
CA SER A 78 10.33 3.05 44.20
C SER A 78 11.19 1.80 43.95
N ILE A 79 11.77 1.21 44.99
CA ILE A 79 12.65 0.02 44.91
C ILE A 79 12.08 -1.11 45.75
N VAL A 80 12.12 -2.32 45.18
CA VAL A 80 11.89 -3.58 45.89
C VAL A 80 13.21 -4.29 46.07
N SER A 81 13.54 -4.64 47.31
CA SER A 81 14.74 -5.37 47.68
C SER A 81 14.42 -6.81 48.09
N ILE A 82 15.31 -7.73 47.75
CA ILE A 82 15.24 -9.15 48.12
C ILE A 82 16.19 -9.42 49.28
N TYR A 83 15.63 -9.99 50.33
CA TYR A 83 16.32 -10.37 51.56
C TYR A 83 16.39 -11.88 51.66
N GLU A 84 17.50 -12.39 52.20
CA GLU A 84 17.63 -13.77 52.65
C GLU A 84 18.20 -13.73 54.08
N THR A 85 17.47 -14.29 55.03
CA THR A 85 17.89 -14.44 56.42
C THR A 85 18.17 -15.90 56.70
N VAL A 86 19.19 -16.15 57.52
CA VAL A 86 19.57 -17.49 57.99
C VAL A 86 19.35 -17.55 59.48
N ASP A 87 18.44 -18.40 59.93
CA ASP A 87 18.23 -18.67 61.35
C ASP A 87 19.11 -19.84 61.76
N ASN A 88 20.00 -19.56 62.70
CA ASN A 88 20.90 -20.54 63.27
C ASN A 88 20.22 -21.31 64.40
N VAL A 89 20.49 -22.61 64.47
CA VAL A 89 19.88 -23.55 65.41
C VAL A 89 20.97 -24.31 66.16
N ALA A 90 20.77 -24.47 67.46
CA ALA A 90 21.64 -25.30 68.29
C ALA A 90 21.51 -26.78 67.90
N TYR A 91 22.63 -27.43 67.62
CA TYR A 91 22.75 -28.83 67.26
C TYR A 91 23.22 -29.64 68.46
N ASN A 92 22.81 -30.90 68.57
CA ASN A 92 23.13 -31.75 69.73
C ASN A 92 24.57 -32.30 69.70
N VAL A 93 25.51 -31.44 69.34
CA VAL A 93 26.95 -31.67 69.24
C VAL A 93 27.63 -30.49 69.91
N ASP A 94 28.63 -30.77 70.73
CA ASP A 94 29.50 -29.77 71.36
C ASP A 94 30.95 -30.15 70.97
N THR A 95 31.34 -29.74 69.77
CA THR A 95 32.62 -30.11 69.17
C THR A 95 33.78 -29.41 69.87
N ASN A 96 33.53 -28.26 70.48
CA ASN A 96 34.55 -27.45 71.15
C ASN A 96 34.61 -27.72 72.68
N SER A 97 33.70 -28.55 73.21
CA SER A 97 33.59 -28.92 74.62
C SER A 97 33.44 -27.71 75.56
N ASP A 98 32.77 -26.66 75.10
CA ASP A 98 32.53 -25.43 75.87
C ASP A 98 31.30 -25.52 76.79
N GLY A 99 30.57 -26.63 76.76
CA GLY A 99 29.36 -26.86 77.55
C GLY A 99 28.10 -26.24 76.95
N ASN A 100 28.21 -25.58 75.79
CA ASN A 100 27.08 -25.14 74.97
C ASN A 100 27.00 -25.97 73.69
N LEU A 101 25.79 -26.02 73.13
CA LEU A 101 25.54 -26.70 71.86
C LEU A 101 26.07 -25.89 70.68
N ASP A 102 26.72 -26.55 69.72
CA ASP A 102 27.19 -25.94 68.48
C ASP A 102 26.01 -25.35 67.70
N VAL A 103 26.17 -24.13 67.22
CA VAL A 103 25.12 -23.41 66.48
C VAL A 103 25.40 -23.47 64.99
N LEU A 104 24.49 -24.08 64.23
CA LEU A 104 24.60 -24.26 62.78
C LEU A 104 23.41 -23.61 62.05
N PRO A 105 23.59 -23.16 60.80
CA PRO A 105 22.50 -22.57 60.03
C PRO A 105 21.44 -23.63 59.68
N GLY A 106 20.21 -23.46 60.18
CA GLY A 106 19.14 -24.47 60.05
C GLY A 106 18.02 -24.07 59.09
N TYR A 107 17.64 -22.79 59.07
CA TYR A 107 16.54 -22.30 58.24
C TYR A 107 16.98 -21.10 57.40
N ARG A 108 16.54 -21.06 56.15
CA ARG A 108 16.66 -19.87 55.30
C ARG A 108 15.30 -19.34 54.92
N THR A 109 15.11 -18.04 55.10
CA THR A 109 13.90 -17.34 54.68
C THR A 109 14.28 -16.21 53.73
N ARG A 110 13.74 -16.29 52.51
CA ARG A 110 13.82 -15.31 51.45
C ARG A 110 12.48 -14.59 51.31
N TYR A 111 12.53 -13.27 51.26
CA TYR A 111 11.35 -12.43 51.10
C TYR A 111 11.72 -11.13 50.38
N ALA A 112 10.70 -10.45 49.87
CA ALA A 112 10.83 -9.13 49.26
C ALA A 112 10.20 -8.06 50.15
N GLN A 113 10.72 -6.84 50.11
CA GLN A 113 10.15 -5.68 50.81
C GLN A 113 10.49 -4.39 50.03
N CYS A 114 9.60 -3.40 50.07
CA CYS A 114 9.91 -2.05 49.59
C CYS A 114 11.02 -1.41 50.44
N GLY A 115 11.99 -0.78 49.79
CA GLY A 115 13.11 -0.12 50.44
C GLY A 115 14.46 -0.53 49.88
N SER A 116 15.49 0.27 50.20
CA SER A 116 16.89 -0.07 49.94
C SER A 116 17.47 -0.89 51.09
N GLY A 117 18.24 -1.95 50.81
CA GLY A 117 18.90 -2.77 51.84
C GLY A 117 18.89 -4.29 51.63
N GLY A 118 18.39 -4.79 50.50
CA GLY A 118 18.40 -6.23 50.19
C GLY A 118 19.80 -6.79 49.98
N ASN A 119 20.07 -7.97 50.55
CA ASN A 119 21.37 -8.65 50.45
C ASN A 119 21.52 -9.53 49.20
N ILE A 120 20.43 -9.82 48.49
CA ILE A 120 20.42 -10.74 47.34
C ILE A 120 20.27 -9.99 46.02
N GLY A 121 19.51 -8.89 46.02
CA GLY A 121 19.27 -8.09 44.83
C GLY A 121 18.16 -7.09 45.06
N SER A 122 17.99 -6.18 44.10
CA SER A 122 16.93 -5.17 44.11
C SER A 122 16.49 -4.85 42.69
N PHE A 123 15.26 -4.41 42.52
CA PHE A 123 14.72 -3.96 41.23
C PHE A 123 13.70 -2.84 41.44
N PRO A 124 13.43 -2.02 40.40
CA PRO A 124 12.41 -0.98 40.46
C PRO A 124 11.02 -1.56 40.71
N PHE A 125 10.21 -0.93 41.57
CA PHE A 125 8.82 -1.33 41.81
C PHE A 125 8.00 -1.32 40.52
N SER A 126 8.33 -0.43 39.57
CA SER A 126 7.71 -0.36 38.24
C SER A 126 7.88 -1.60 37.37
N ASP A 127 8.87 -2.46 37.66
CA ASP A 127 9.04 -3.73 36.96
C ASP A 127 7.97 -4.76 37.36
N LEU A 128 7.28 -4.55 38.49
CA LEU A 128 6.23 -5.45 38.93
C LEU A 128 4.97 -5.28 38.08
N SER A 129 4.49 -6.39 37.53
CA SER A 129 3.18 -6.46 36.90
C SER A 129 2.24 -7.35 37.69
N ARG A 130 0.96 -6.98 37.78
CA ARG A 130 -0.05 -7.78 38.48
C ARG A 130 -0.61 -8.85 37.56
N LEU A 131 -0.64 -10.09 38.05
CA LEU A 131 -1.25 -11.19 37.33
C LEU A 131 -2.76 -10.93 37.17
N LYS A 132 -3.25 -10.97 35.92
CA LYS A 132 -4.69 -10.87 35.64
C LYS A 132 -5.39 -12.18 36.00
N THR A 133 -6.60 -12.10 36.53
CA THR A 133 -7.35 -13.32 36.85
C THR A 133 -7.85 -14.00 35.56
N ALA A 134 -8.10 -15.31 35.63
CA ALA A 134 -8.71 -16.04 34.51
C ALA A 134 -10.07 -15.44 34.10
N LYS A 135 -10.80 -14.86 35.08
CA LYS A 135 -12.05 -14.14 34.83
C LYS A 135 -11.83 -12.88 33.99
N ASP A 136 -10.80 -12.10 34.30
CA ASP A 136 -10.46 -10.88 33.53
C ASP A 136 -9.99 -11.21 32.12
N LEU A 137 -9.24 -12.32 31.95
CA LEU A 137 -8.84 -12.82 30.65
C LEU A 137 -10.03 -13.35 29.84
N SER A 138 -11.01 -14.00 30.50
CA SER A 138 -12.24 -14.46 29.84
C SER A 138 -13.15 -13.31 29.40
N ALA A 139 -13.05 -12.17 30.07
CA ALA A 139 -13.79 -10.95 29.76
C ALA A 139 -13.02 -10.03 28.81
N PHE A 140 -12.02 -10.54 28.08
CA PHE A 140 -11.27 -9.76 27.11
C PHE A 140 -12.21 -9.26 26.01
N THR A 141 -12.60 -7.99 26.10
CA THR A 141 -13.34 -7.31 25.06
C THR A 141 -12.35 -6.77 24.03
N LEU A 142 -12.64 -7.06 22.77
CA LEU A 142 -11.87 -6.46 21.68
C LEU A 142 -12.11 -4.94 21.71
N PRO A 143 -11.07 -4.11 21.48
CA PRO A 143 -11.21 -2.66 21.50
C PRO A 143 -12.24 -2.18 20.47
N ALA A 144 -12.99 -1.13 20.81
CA ALA A 144 -14.14 -0.65 20.02
C ALA A 144 -13.83 -0.26 18.56
N ASN A 145 -12.55 -0.07 18.23
CA ASN A 145 -12.09 0.29 16.88
C ASN A 145 -11.52 -0.90 16.10
N LEU A 146 -11.63 -2.13 16.62
CA LEU A 146 -11.27 -3.32 15.88
C LEU A 146 -12.45 -3.69 14.97
N VAL A 147 -12.26 -3.54 13.66
CA VAL A 147 -13.24 -4.02 12.68
C VAL A 147 -13.22 -5.54 12.69
N ILE A 148 -14.26 -6.15 13.24
CA ILE A 148 -14.51 -7.59 13.16
C ILE A 148 -15.50 -7.79 12.03
N ASP A 149 -14.99 -7.98 10.83
CA ASP A 149 -15.83 -8.37 9.69
C ASP A 149 -15.71 -9.89 9.52
N ALA A 150 -16.83 -10.60 9.78
CA ALA A 150 -16.89 -12.05 9.64
C ALA A 150 -16.66 -12.53 8.19
N ASN A 151 -16.76 -11.61 7.22
CA ASN A 151 -16.45 -11.83 5.81
C ASN A 151 -15.08 -11.24 5.41
N TYR A 152 -14.28 -10.78 6.36
CA TYR A 152 -12.95 -10.26 6.10
C TYR A 152 -12.05 -11.38 5.58
N VAL A 153 -11.94 -11.46 4.26
CA VAL A 153 -10.91 -12.24 3.59
C VAL A 153 -9.64 -11.40 3.67
N HIS A 154 -8.68 -11.83 4.49
CA HIS A 154 -7.35 -11.22 4.49
C HIS A 154 -6.70 -11.51 3.14
N THR A 155 -6.87 -10.59 2.19
CA THR A 155 -6.03 -10.55 1.01
C THR A 155 -4.77 -9.82 1.43
N ASP A 156 -3.60 -10.43 1.30
CA ASP A 156 -2.30 -9.80 1.62
C ASP A 156 -2.03 -8.50 0.83
N ASN A 157 -2.93 -8.16 -0.10
CA ASN A 157 -2.97 -6.92 -0.87
C ASN A 157 -3.83 -5.83 -0.19
N ASN A 158 -3.47 -5.44 1.04
CA ASN A 158 -4.12 -4.28 1.65
C ASN A 158 -3.91 -3.02 0.78
N PHE A 159 -4.99 -2.33 0.42
CA PHE A 159 -4.90 -1.05 -0.28
C PHE A 159 -4.17 -0.04 0.62
N THR A 160 -3.00 0.44 0.19
CA THR A 160 -2.33 1.53 0.89
C THR A 160 -3.18 2.80 0.79
N LEU A 161 -3.01 3.73 1.75
CA LEU A 161 -3.65 5.06 1.67
C LEU A 161 -3.36 5.76 0.34
N SER A 162 -2.17 5.56 -0.22
CA SER A 162 -1.81 6.08 -1.54
C SER A 162 -2.66 5.48 -2.66
N LEU A 163 -2.98 4.19 -2.60
CA LEU A 163 -3.83 3.52 -3.59
C LEU A 163 -5.30 3.94 -3.42
N LEU A 164 -5.78 4.10 -2.19
CA LEU A 164 -7.12 4.60 -1.92
C LEU A 164 -7.29 6.04 -2.42
N ASN A 165 -6.33 6.92 -2.17
CA ASN A 165 -6.37 8.29 -2.66
C ASN A 165 -6.34 8.36 -4.19
N LYS A 166 -5.58 7.47 -4.84
CA LYS A 166 -5.59 7.34 -6.29
C LYS A 166 -6.97 6.94 -6.80
N LEU A 167 -7.60 5.94 -6.18
CA LEU A 167 -8.93 5.46 -6.58
C LEU A 167 -10.02 6.51 -6.36
N ASN A 168 -10.02 7.19 -5.21
CA ASN A 168 -10.96 8.28 -4.92
C ASN A 168 -10.74 9.52 -5.81
N GLY A 169 -9.56 9.65 -6.41
CA GLY A 169 -9.27 10.70 -7.38
C GLY A 169 -9.75 10.38 -8.81
N ILE A 170 -10.26 9.17 -9.06
CA ILE A 170 -10.86 8.81 -10.35
C ILE A 170 -12.28 9.38 -10.38
N GLU A 171 -12.55 10.30 -11.32
CA GLU A 171 -13.89 10.87 -11.48
C GLU A 171 -14.92 9.79 -11.85
N THR A 172 -16.15 9.94 -11.38
CA THR A 172 -17.25 9.04 -11.72
C THR A 172 -17.44 8.99 -13.24
N GLY A 173 -17.12 7.86 -13.86
CA GLY A 173 -17.19 7.67 -15.31
C GLY A 173 -15.89 7.92 -16.08
N ALA A 174 -14.76 8.14 -15.40
CA ALA A 174 -13.45 8.18 -16.04
C ALA A 174 -13.14 6.84 -16.72
N GLU A 175 -12.57 6.90 -17.93
CA GLU A 175 -12.33 5.80 -18.88
C GLU A 175 -13.49 5.36 -19.78
N VAL A 176 -14.46 6.23 -20.08
CA VAL A 176 -15.11 6.08 -21.39
C VAL A 176 -14.04 6.40 -22.44
N ASN A 177 -13.62 5.41 -23.22
CA ASN A 177 -12.79 5.63 -24.40
C ASN A 177 -13.59 6.50 -25.38
N VAL A 178 -13.46 7.82 -25.27
CA VAL A 178 -14.19 8.75 -26.13
C VAL A 178 -13.50 8.75 -27.49
N GLN A 179 -14.23 8.30 -28.51
CA GLN A 179 -13.75 8.39 -29.88
C GLN A 179 -13.66 9.87 -30.27
N ALA A 180 -12.50 10.27 -30.78
CA ALA A 180 -12.30 11.63 -31.28
C ALA A 180 -13.27 11.90 -32.45
N ASP A 181 -13.93 13.06 -32.44
CA ASP A 181 -14.84 13.49 -33.49
C ASP A 181 -14.30 14.77 -34.16
N TRP A 182 -14.09 14.69 -35.47
CA TRP A 182 -13.61 15.80 -36.28
C TRP A 182 -14.55 17.01 -36.26
N ASN A 183 -15.85 16.80 -36.10
CA ASN A 183 -16.86 17.86 -36.20
C ASN A 183 -17.10 18.58 -34.86
N VAL A 184 -16.56 18.07 -33.74
CA VAL A 184 -16.72 18.71 -32.43
C VAL A 184 -15.94 20.01 -32.37
N ALA A 185 -16.65 21.11 -32.09
CA ALA A 185 -16.08 22.45 -31.95
C ALA A 185 -15.89 22.89 -30.49
N ASN A 186 -16.57 22.24 -29.54
CA ASN A 186 -16.48 22.59 -28.12
C ASN A 186 -15.14 22.11 -27.52
N PRO A 187 -14.24 23.01 -27.08
CA PRO A 187 -12.96 22.63 -26.51
C PRO A 187 -13.05 21.91 -25.16
N THR A 188 -14.22 21.92 -24.51
CA THR A 188 -14.45 21.20 -23.24
C THR A 188 -15.05 19.81 -23.44
N SER A 189 -15.24 19.37 -24.68
CA SER A 189 -15.72 18.02 -24.98
C SER A 189 -14.55 17.05 -25.07
N ASP A 190 -14.70 15.87 -24.49
CA ASP A 190 -13.67 14.82 -24.54
C ASP A 190 -13.37 14.32 -25.97
N ALA A 191 -14.30 14.52 -26.91
CA ALA A 191 -14.12 14.17 -28.32
C ALA A 191 -13.37 15.25 -29.14
N PHE A 192 -12.99 16.37 -28.52
CA PHE A 192 -12.41 17.52 -29.21
C PHE A 192 -10.97 17.30 -29.66
N ILE A 193 -10.72 17.51 -30.96
CA ILE A 193 -9.38 17.49 -31.55
C ILE A 193 -8.80 18.91 -31.56
N LYS A 194 -7.79 19.16 -30.70
CA LYS A 194 -7.15 20.49 -30.57
C LYS A 194 -6.39 20.94 -31.83
N ASN A 195 -5.70 20.02 -32.50
CA ASN A 195 -4.77 20.34 -33.58
C ASN A 195 -5.33 19.91 -34.95
N LYS A 196 -6.46 20.49 -35.35
CA LYS A 196 -6.99 20.26 -36.71
C LYS A 196 -6.11 21.00 -37.74
N PRO A 197 -5.70 20.35 -38.85
CA PRO A 197 -5.04 21.03 -39.97
C PRO A 197 -5.92 22.17 -40.48
N THR A 198 -5.36 23.38 -40.53
CA THR A 198 -6.08 24.59 -40.95
C THR A 198 -6.05 24.83 -42.47
N ARG A 199 -5.26 24.05 -43.20
CA ARG A 199 -5.05 24.17 -44.66
C ARG A 199 -5.30 22.86 -45.37
N LEU A 200 -6.54 22.38 -45.30
CA LEU A 200 -6.99 21.33 -46.22
C LEU A 200 -7.29 21.95 -47.59
N LEU A 201 -6.97 21.25 -48.67
CA LEU A 201 -7.36 21.68 -50.02
C LEU A 201 -8.88 21.63 -50.12
N ASN A 202 -9.51 22.80 -50.09
CA ASN A 202 -10.93 22.95 -50.39
C ASN A 202 -11.08 23.02 -51.90
N TYR A 203 -11.96 22.21 -52.47
CA TYR A 203 -12.35 22.33 -53.86
C TYR A 203 -13.74 22.93 -53.95
N LEU A 204 -13.96 23.78 -54.96
CA LEU A 204 -15.28 24.35 -55.26
C LEU A 204 -16.13 23.34 -56.01
N TYR A 205 -15.52 22.65 -56.98
CA TYR A 205 -16.21 21.68 -57.82
C TYR A 205 -15.25 20.62 -58.35
N LYS A 206 -15.75 19.42 -58.61
CA LYS A 206 -15.03 18.37 -59.33
C LYS A 206 -15.92 17.83 -60.44
N GLY A 207 -15.35 17.57 -61.60
CA GLY A 207 -16.11 17.15 -62.76
C GLY A 207 -15.29 16.37 -63.77
N VAL A 208 -16.00 15.79 -64.72
CA VAL A 208 -15.42 15.15 -65.90
C VAL A 208 -16.13 15.73 -67.12
N ALA A 209 -15.35 16.25 -68.07
CA ALA A 209 -15.85 16.74 -69.33
C ALA A 209 -15.48 15.77 -70.45
N ILE A 210 -16.46 15.36 -71.24
CA ILE A 210 -16.27 14.53 -72.43
C ILE A 210 -16.17 15.48 -73.62
N LEU A 211 -15.01 15.53 -74.25
CA LEU A 211 -14.70 16.48 -75.32
C LEU A 211 -14.82 15.83 -76.69
N GLY A 212 -14.66 14.51 -76.77
CA GLY A 212 -14.64 13.82 -78.05
C GLY A 212 -13.34 14.14 -78.78
N ASP A 213 -13.35 15.13 -79.65
CA ASP A 213 -12.16 15.56 -80.39
C ASP A 213 -11.74 16.97 -79.98
N PHE A 214 -10.44 17.24 -79.88
CA PHE A 214 -9.99 18.62 -79.73
C PHE A 214 -10.03 19.32 -81.10
N PRO A 215 -10.32 20.63 -81.13
CA PRO A 215 -10.33 21.34 -82.40
C PRO A 215 -8.91 21.44 -82.98
N SER A 216 -8.76 21.27 -84.29
CA SER A 216 -7.46 21.13 -84.97
C SER A 216 -6.71 22.46 -85.17
N ALA A 217 -7.28 23.61 -84.80
CA ALA A 217 -6.60 24.89 -84.93
C ALA A 217 -5.81 25.28 -83.66
N LEU A 218 -4.62 25.85 -83.86
CA LEU A 218 -3.67 26.21 -82.80
C LEU A 218 -4.19 27.19 -81.72
N THR A 219 -5.33 27.84 -81.95
CA THR A 219 -5.93 28.83 -81.03
C THR A 219 -7.33 28.45 -80.57
N GLU A 220 -7.86 27.30 -80.98
CA GLU A 220 -9.21 26.89 -80.61
C GLU A 220 -9.26 26.31 -79.19
N THR A 221 -10.35 26.61 -78.49
CA THR A 221 -10.57 26.22 -77.10
C THR A 221 -11.97 25.68 -76.91
N THR A 222 -12.15 24.69 -76.04
CA THR A 222 -13.46 24.13 -75.70
C THR A 222 -13.95 24.66 -74.36
N TYR A 223 -15.22 25.03 -74.27
CA TYR A 223 -15.83 25.42 -73.00
C TYR A 223 -16.14 24.20 -72.14
N ILE A 224 -15.63 24.22 -70.92
CA ILE A 224 -15.98 23.28 -69.87
C ILE A 224 -16.99 23.96 -68.97
N ASN A 225 -18.24 23.51 -69.00
CA ASN A 225 -19.32 24.08 -68.20
C ASN A 225 -19.52 23.25 -66.91
N PHE A 226 -19.79 23.94 -65.82
CA PHE A 226 -20.09 23.37 -64.51
C PHE A 226 -21.07 24.29 -63.75
N PRO A 227 -21.71 23.81 -62.67
CA PRO A 227 -22.55 24.64 -61.82
C PRO A 227 -21.79 25.88 -61.31
N ASP A 228 -22.50 26.98 -61.10
CA ASP A 228 -21.88 28.23 -60.61
C ASP A 228 -21.11 27.99 -59.29
N VAL A 229 -19.80 28.23 -59.32
CA VAL A 229 -18.91 28.12 -58.14
C VAL A 229 -18.76 29.44 -57.39
N GLY A 230 -19.47 30.49 -57.82
CA GLY A 230 -19.54 31.80 -57.16
C GLY A 230 -18.31 32.69 -57.32
N THR A 231 -17.26 32.24 -58.02
CA THR A 231 -16.04 33.02 -58.27
C THR A 231 -15.39 32.63 -59.59
N SER A 232 -14.74 33.59 -60.26
CA SER A 232 -13.82 33.34 -61.37
C SER A 232 -12.35 33.25 -60.94
N ASN A 233 -12.06 33.52 -59.66
CA ASN A 233 -10.71 33.42 -59.10
C ASN A 233 -10.46 32.01 -58.57
N TYR A 234 -10.11 31.10 -59.47
CA TYR A 234 -9.79 29.71 -59.14
C TYR A 234 -8.66 29.17 -60.01
N MET A 235 -8.05 28.10 -59.52
CA MET A 235 -7.13 27.25 -60.26
C MET A 235 -7.85 25.98 -60.71
N VAL A 236 -7.56 25.54 -61.93
CA VAL A 236 -8.01 24.23 -62.43
C VAL A 236 -6.84 23.27 -62.36
N LEU A 237 -7.01 22.19 -61.59
CA LEU A 237 -6.13 21.03 -61.62
C LEU A 237 -6.85 19.93 -62.38
N GLY A 238 -6.20 19.33 -63.37
CA GLY A 238 -6.84 18.29 -64.15
C GLY A 238 -5.88 17.36 -64.87
N THR A 239 -6.46 16.34 -65.46
CA THR A 239 -5.76 15.37 -66.30
C THR A 239 -6.58 15.08 -67.55
N ILE A 240 -5.91 14.86 -68.66
CA ILE A 240 -6.52 14.49 -69.94
C ILE A 240 -6.30 13.00 -70.17
N HIS A 241 -7.38 12.30 -70.54
CA HIS A 241 -7.32 10.88 -70.91
C HIS A 241 -7.94 10.71 -72.31
N SER A 242 -7.23 10.02 -73.20
CA SER A 242 -7.74 9.57 -74.51
C SER A 242 -8.21 8.13 -74.44
N PHE A 243 -9.37 7.83 -75.04
CA PHE A 243 -9.93 6.47 -75.12
C PHE A 243 -9.66 5.76 -76.44
N ARG A 244 -9.02 6.43 -77.41
CA ARG A 244 -8.61 5.86 -78.70
C ARG A 244 -7.21 6.36 -79.07
N PRO A 245 -6.17 5.92 -78.34
CA PRO A 245 -4.80 6.35 -78.64
C PRO A 245 -4.40 5.87 -80.04
N TYR A 246 -3.73 6.73 -80.81
CA TYR A 246 -3.10 6.30 -82.06
C TYR A 246 -1.76 5.58 -81.76
N GLY A 247 -1.75 4.24 -81.77
CA GLY A 247 -0.57 3.41 -81.48
C GLY A 247 -0.50 2.86 -80.03
N ASP A 248 0.64 2.28 -79.65
CA ASP A 248 0.83 1.52 -78.39
C ASP A 248 0.96 2.39 -77.12
N ALA A 249 1.00 3.71 -77.24
CA ALA A 249 0.99 4.64 -76.12
C ALA A 249 0.27 5.92 -76.54
N ALA A 250 -0.52 6.50 -75.64
CA ALA A 250 -1.24 7.75 -75.84
C ALA A 250 -0.30 8.94 -76.14
N GLN A 251 0.17 9.07 -77.39
CA GLN A 251 1.09 10.13 -77.85
C GLN A 251 0.38 11.44 -78.23
N ASP A 252 -0.91 11.55 -77.89
CA ASP A 252 -1.81 12.45 -78.59
C ASP A 252 -1.88 13.87 -78.01
N LEU A 253 -1.55 14.08 -76.72
CA LEU A 253 -1.65 15.40 -76.08
C LEU A 253 -0.54 15.60 -75.03
N LEU A 254 0.41 16.51 -75.32
CA LEU A 254 1.57 16.78 -74.46
C LEU A 254 1.33 17.88 -73.42
N SER A 255 0.40 18.80 -73.70
CA SER A 255 0.18 20.00 -72.89
C SER A 255 -1.25 20.51 -73.01
N TRP A 256 -1.79 21.00 -71.89
CA TRP A 256 -3.05 21.72 -71.84
C TRP A 256 -2.92 22.98 -71.00
N PHE A 257 -3.80 23.94 -71.27
CA PHE A 257 -3.94 25.14 -70.47
C PHE A 257 -5.41 25.52 -70.33
N THR A 258 -5.70 26.28 -69.28
CA THR A 258 -7.02 26.88 -69.09
C THR A 258 -6.94 28.39 -69.25
N ALA A 259 -8.00 28.98 -69.78
CA ALA A 259 -8.12 30.42 -69.98
C ALA A 259 -9.57 30.87 -69.78
N GLY A 260 -9.77 32.18 -69.59
CA GLY A 260 -11.10 32.77 -69.48
C GLY A 260 -11.95 32.13 -68.39
N HIS A 261 -11.43 32.08 -67.16
CA HIS A 261 -12.15 31.56 -66.00
C HIS A 261 -13.40 32.42 -65.72
N GLU A 262 -14.55 31.78 -65.73
CA GLU A 262 -15.86 32.33 -65.36
C GLU A 262 -16.45 31.47 -64.22
N PRO A 263 -17.42 31.98 -63.44
CA PRO A 263 -18.02 31.22 -62.33
C PRO A 263 -18.72 29.92 -62.75
N THR A 264 -19.11 29.78 -64.01
CA THR A 264 -19.85 28.61 -64.54
C THR A 264 -19.08 27.84 -65.60
N ARG A 265 -17.91 28.33 -66.04
CA ARG A 265 -17.14 27.69 -67.10
C ARG A 265 -15.70 28.19 -67.18
N PHE A 266 -14.84 27.40 -67.81
CA PHE A 266 -13.55 27.85 -68.31
C PHE A 266 -13.31 27.34 -69.72
N ARG A 267 -12.33 27.93 -70.41
CA ARG A 267 -11.86 27.45 -71.69
C ARG A 267 -10.70 26.50 -71.46
N LEU A 268 -10.79 25.31 -72.02
CA LEU A 268 -9.71 24.32 -72.07
C LEU A 268 -9.14 24.30 -73.48
N ALA A 269 -7.83 24.41 -73.56
CA ALA A 269 -7.09 24.24 -74.79
C ALA A 269 -6.04 23.14 -74.60
N ALA A 270 -5.82 22.36 -75.64
CA ALA A 270 -4.79 21.34 -75.67
C ALA A 270 -4.15 21.32 -77.06
N TYR A 271 -2.89 20.89 -77.12
CA TYR A 271 -2.17 20.80 -78.39
C TYR A 271 -2.19 19.36 -78.92
N GLU A 272 -2.77 19.18 -80.11
CA GLU A 272 -2.81 17.94 -80.87
C GLU A 272 -1.75 17.97 -81.99
N PRO A 273 -0.65 17.20 -81.89
CA PRO A 273 0.40 17.15 -82.91
C PRO A 273 0.05 16.30 -84.14
N PHE A 274 -0.89 15.35 -84.02
CA PHE A 274 -1.23 14.38 -85.05
C PHE A 274 -2.74 14.31 -85.22
N GLY A 275 -3.26 14.59 -86.41
CA GLY A 275 -4.71 14.64 -86.64
C GLY A 275 -5.39 13.28 -86.55
N GLY A 276 -6.52 13.22 -85.86
CA GLY A 276 -7.45 12.08 -85.84
C GLY A 276 -8.37 12.11 -84.62
N GLY A 277 -9.56 11.50 -84.69
CA GLY A 277 -10.52 11.57 -83.58
C GLY A 277 -10.06 10.85 -82.30
N GLN A 278 -9.76 11.60 -81.23
CA GLN A 278 -9.06 11.08 -80.04
C GLN A 278 -9.94 10.66 -78.84
N ASN A 279 -11.26 10.83 -78.93
CA ASN A 279 -12.24 10.56 -77.87
C ASN A 279 -11.73 10.89 -76.45
N ILE A 280 -11.61 12.18 -76.17
CA ILE A 280 -10.93 12.73 -75.01
C ILE A 280 -11.92 12.98 -73.86
N ARG A 281 -11.47 12.67 -72.63
CA ARG A 281 -12.05 13.19 -71.39
C ARG A 281 -11.06 14.07 -70.63
N PHE A 282 -11.57 15.12 -69.99
CA PHE A 282 -10.84 15.94 -69.04
C PHE A 282 -11.44 15.79 -67.65
N GLU A 283 -10.66 15.26 -66.72
CA GLU A 283 -11.03 15.15 -65.31
C GLU A 283 -10.43 16.34 -64.57
N TYR A 284 -11.25 17.08 -63.83
CA TYR A 284 -10.80 18.34 -63.23
C TYR A 284 -11.35 18.59 -61.84
N LEU A 285 -10.55 19.35 -61.09
CA LEU A 285 -10.82 19.89 -59.77
C LEU A 285 -10.64 21.40 -59.81
N ILE A 286 -11.64 22.13 -59.35
CA ILE A 286 -11.61 23.59 -59.24
C ILE A 286 -11.25 23.94 -57.80
N ILE A 287 -10.15 24.65 -57.61
CA ILE A 287 -9.64 25.07 -56.29
C ILE A 287 -9.69 26.60 -56.22
N PRO A 288 -10.27 27.19 -55.17
CA PRO A 288 -10.25 28.64 -55.00
C PRO A 288 -8.82 29.13 -54.78
N LEU A 289 -8.49 30.29 -55.36
CA LEU A 289 -7.22 30.98 -55.15
C LEU A 289 -7.32 32.05 -54.05
#